data_AF-A0A379VKT1-F1
#
_entry.id   AF-A0A379VKT1-F1
#
_cell.length_a   1.000
_cell.length_b   1.000
_cell.length_c   1.000
_cell.angle_alpha   90.00
_cell.angle_beta   90.00
_cell.angle_gamma   90.00
#
_symmetry.space_group_name_H-M   'P 1'
#
loop_
_entity.id
_entity.type
_entity.pdbx_description
1 polymer ?
#
loop_
_entity_poly.entity_id
_entity_poly.type
_entity_poly.pdbx_seq_one_letter_code
_entity_poly.pdbx_strand_id
1 'polypeptide(L)'
;MAKVYGVTFLGAPRTKEAENASCAPILMGVSVVALAICCVLGGVAAPWLLPMISTAVPLPLETAHTTVSQPMITLLLVACPLLPFIIMAMFKGNRLPSRSRGAAWVCGYDHEQSMVITAHGFAMPVKEAFAPVLKLRKWLNPVSLVPGWQNAAAAVLFRRLALIELAVLVVIVVSRGA
;
A
#
# COMPACT_ATOMS: atom_id res chain seq x y z
N MET A 1 3.71 2.01 1.48
CA MET A 1 3.77 3.33 0.85
C MET A 1 4.84 4.25 1.43
N ALA A 2 4.95 4.38 2.76
CA ALA A 2 5.93 5.27 3.40
C ALA A 2 7.38 5.12 2.88
N LYS A 3 7.84 3.88 2.66
CA LYS A 3 9.15 3.60 2.08
C LYS A 3 9.35 4.25 0.70
N VAL A 4 8.37 4.11 -0.19
CA VAL A 4 8.47 4.63 -1.56
C VAL A 4 8.51 6.15 -1.50
N TYR A 5 7.52 6.76 -0.86
CA TYR A 5 7.44 8.22 -0.72
C TYR A 5 8.67 8.83 -0.05
N GLY A 6 9.16 8.21 1.03
CA GLY A 6 10.33 8.70 1.75
C GLY A 6 11.60 8.67 0.92
N VAL A 7 11.84 7.57 0.19
CA VAL A 7 13.06 7.41 -0.61
C VAL A 7 13.00 8.21 -1.92
N THR A 8 11.81 8.45 -2.48
CA THR A 8 11.66 9.17 -3.75
C THR A 8 11.53 10.69 -3.59
N PHE A 9 10.88 11.18 -2.53
CA PHE A 9 10.52 12.61 -2.42
C PHE A 9 11.09 13.35 -1.21
N LEU A 10 11.57 12.67 -0.17
CA LEU A 10 12.03 13.32 1.07
C LEU A 10 13.56 13.40 1.21
N GLY A 11 14.32 12.86 0.26
CA GLY A 11 15.79 12.86 0.26
C GLY A 11 16.41 13.88 -0.69
N ALA A 12 17.71 14.16 -0.52
CA ALA A 12 18.48 14.93 -1.50
C ALA A 12 18.59 14.15 -2.84
N PRO A 13 18.65 14.85 -3.99
CA PRO A 13 18.74 14.21 -5.30
C PRO A 13 20.07 13.47 -5.43
N ARG A 14 20.00 12.19 -5.83
CA ARG A 14 21.17 11.31 -5.94
C ARG A 14 21.74 11.22 -7.36
N THR A 15 20.98 11.68 -8.34
CA THR A 15 21.36 11.68 -9.76
C THR A 15 21.05 13.03 -10.38
N LYS A 16 21.73 13.36 -11.48
CA LYS A 16 21.56 14.64 -12.18
C LYS A 16 20.14 14.79 -12.74
N GLU A 17 19.49 13.69 -13.09
CA GLU A 17 18.12 13.64 -13.58
C GLU A 17 17.12 13.96 -12.46
N ALA A 18 17.39 13.50 -11.23
CA ALA A 18 16.56 13.82 -10.08
C ALA A 18 16.73 15.27 -9.62
N GLU A 19 17.94 15.83 -9.78
CA GLU A 19 18.22 17.24 -9.49
C GLU A 19 17.52 18.19 -10.48
N ASN A 20 17.46 17.78 -11.76
CA ASN A 20 16.83 18.55 -12.83
C ASN A 20 15.42 18.06 -13.20
N ALA A 21 14.74 17.37 -12.28
CA ALA A 21 13.41 16.83 -12.54
C ALA A 21 12.40 17.95 -12.86
N SER A 22 11.69 17.81 -13.98
CA SER A 22 10.67 18.77 -14.42
C SER A 22 9.26 18.33 -13.99
N CYS A 23 8.32 19.28 -14.02
CA CYS A 23 6.91 18.98 -13.74
C CYS A 23 6.35 17.98 -14.75
N ALA A 24 5.52 17.06 -14.27
CA ALA A 24 4.82 16.11 -15.13
C ALA A 24 3.88 16.84 -16.11
N PRO A 25 3.69 16.29 -17.32
CA PRO A 25 2.77 16.87 -18.30
C PRO A 25 1.33 16.91 -17.75
N ILE A 26 0.60 17.98 -18.08
CA ILE A 26 -0.74 18.26 -17.53
C ILE A 26 -1.70 17.07 -17.76
N LEU A 27 -1.61 16.42 -18.91
CA LEU A 27 -2.47 15.27 -19.25
C LEU A 27 -2.32 14.10 -18.27
N MET A 28 -1.10 13.83 -17.81
CA MET A 28 -0.81 12.82 -16.79
C MET A 28 -1.28 13.28 -15.40
N GLY A 29 -1.16 14.58 -15.10
CA GLY A 29 -1.68 15.14 -13.86
C GLY A 29 -3.21 15.00 -13.76
N VAL A 30 -3.93 15.35 -14.81
CA VAL A 30 -5.41 15.30 -14.84
C VAL A 30 -5.92 13.87 -14.65
N SER A 31 -5.30 12.87 -15.28
CA SER A 31 -5.74 11.48 -15.12
C SER A 31 -5.55 10.97 -13.69
N VAL A 32 -4.39 11.25 -13.07
CA VAL A 32 -4.11 10.88 -11.68
C VAL A 32 -5.07 11.57 -10.72
N VAL A 33 -5.32 12.87 -10.93
CA VAL A 33 -6.26 13.64 -10.09
C VAL A 33 -7.69 13.10 -10.24
N ALA A 34 -8.13 12.79 -11.46
CA ALA A 34 -9.45 12.21 -11.69
C ALA A 34 -9.61 10.86 -10.96
N LEU A 35 -8.62 9.96 -11.07
CA LEU A 35 -8.64 8.68 -10.33
C LEU A 35 -8.64 8.91 -8.81
N ALA A 36 -7.84 9.86 -8.31
CA ALA A 36 -7.79 10.17 -6.90
C ALA A 36 -9.15 10.67 -6.37
N ILE A 37 -9.84 11.53 -7.12
CA ILE A 37 -11.19 11.99 -6.79
C ILE A 37 -12.17 10.80 -6.77
N CYS A 38 -12.14 9.93 -7.78
CA CYS A 38 -12.97 8.72 -7.80
C CYS A 38 -12.73 7.82 -6.58
N CYS A 39 -11.49 7.64 -6.15
CA CYS A 39 -11.15 6.87 -4.95
C CYS A 39 -11.72 7.50 -3.67
N VAL A 40 -11.60 8.82 -3.53
CA VAL A 40 -12.14 9.55 -2.36
C VAL A 40 -13.67 9.47 -2.35
N LEU A 41 -14.32 9.74 -3.49
CA LEU A 41 -15.77 9.66 -3.61
C LEU A 41 -16.28 8.25 -3.35
N GLY A 42 -15.65 7.21 -3.93
CA GLY A 42 -16.01 5.82 -3.69
C GLY A 42 -15.83 5.41 -2.22
N GLY A 43 -14.78 5.90 -1.56
CA GLY A 43 -14.54 5.69 -0.14
C GLY A 43 -15.60 6.35 0.73
N VAL A 44 -15.82 7.66 0.57
CA VAL A 44 -16.80 8.43 1.36
C VAL A 44 -18.23 7.93 1.09
N ALA A 45 -18.54 7.62 -0.17
CA ALA A 45 -19.87 7.24 -0.61
C ALA A 45 -20.18 5.73 -0.49
N ALA A 46 -19.24 4.93 0.03
CA ALA A 46 -19.41 3.49 0.20
C ALA A 46 -20.76 3.06 0.81
N PRO A 47 -21.31 3.69 1.88
CA PRO A 47 -22.59 3.25 2.45
C PRO A 47 -23.77 3.41 1.48
N TRP A 48 -23.71 4.32 0.50
CA TRP A 48 -24.74 4.45 -0.54
C TRP A 48 -24.43 3.61 -1.79
N LEU A 49 -23.15 3.37 -2.08
CA LEU A 49 -22.72 2.61 -3.25
C LEU A 49 -22.93 1.09 -3.07
N LEU A 50 -22.66 0.56 -1.88
CA LEU A 50 -22.80 -0.87 -1.56
C LEU A 50 -24.21 -1.43 -1.80
N PRO A 51 -25.32 -0.79 -1.35
CA PRO A 51 -26.66 -1.29 -1.62
C PRO A 51 -27.06 -1.20 -3.11
N MET A 52 -26.49 -0.27 -3.88
CA MET A 52 -26.74 -0.25 -5.34
C MET A 52 -26.05 -1.43 -6.03
N ILE A 53 -24.83 -1.78 -5.61
CA ILE A 53 -24.08 -2.91 -6.16
C ILE A 53 -24.75 -4.25 -5.81
N SER A 54 -25.32 -4.39 -4.61
CA SER A 54 -26.00 -5.63 -4.21
C SER A 54 -27.26 -5.92 -5.05
N THR A 55 -27.92 -4.90 -5.61
CA THR A 55 -29.02 -5.10 -6.56
C THR A 55 -28.57 -5.62 -7.92
N ALA A 56 -27.32 -5.36 -8.31
CA ALA A 56 -26.78 -5.74 -9.62
C ALA A 56 -26.02 -7.08 -9.57
N VAL A 57 -25.46 -7.45 -8.41
CA VAL A 57 -24.72 -8.71 -8.23
C VAL A 57 -25.20 -9.39 -6.95
N PRO A 58 -25.75 -10.63 -7.02
CA PRO A 58 -26.18 -11.40 -5.85
C PRO A 58 -24.96 -11.96 -5.12
N LEU A 59 -24.21 -11.08 -4.46
CA LEU A 59 -23.15 -11.43 -3.53
C LEU A 59 -23.76 -11.49 -2.12
N PRO A 60 -23.36 -12.45 -1.27
CA PRO A 60 -23.69 -12.44 0.15
C PRO A 60 -22.92 -11.30 0.84
N LEU A 61 -23.31 -10.06 0.56
CA LEU A 61 -22.84 -8.88 1.28
C LEU A 61 -23.62 -8.80 2.58
N GLU A 62 -23.09 -9.44 3.62
CA GLU A 62 -23.42 -9.07 4.99
C GLU A 62 -22.95 -7.62 5.18
N THR A 63 -23.87 -6.66 5.05
CA THR A 63 -23.63 -5.30 5.48
C THR A 63 -23.49 -5.34 6.99
N ALA A 64 -22.25 -5.45 7.48
CA ALA A 64 -21.98 -5.25 8.88
C ALA A 64 -22.62 -3.91 9.26
N HIS A 65 -23.66 -3.97 10.10
CA HIS A 65 -24.30 -2.80 10.71
C HIS A 65 -23.29 -2.17 11.68
N THR A 66 -22.19 -1.62 11.15
CA THR A 66 -21.26 -0.84 11.92
C THR A 66 -22.01 0.44 12.27
N THR A 67 -22.14 0.71 13.55
CA THR A 67 -22.76 1.92 14.11
C THR A 67 -22.01 3.21 13.75
N VAL A 68 -20.99 3.12 12.88
CA VAL A 68 -20.08 4.20 12.56
C VAL A 68 -20.29 4.61 11.11
N SER A 69 -20.82 5.82 10.91
CA SER A 69 -21.02 6.38 9.58
C SER A 69 -19.66 6.74 8.96
N GLN A 70 -19.36 6.11 7.82
CA GLN A 70 -18.20 6.40 6.97
C GLN A 70 -17.95 7.91 6.76
N PRO A 71 -18.95 8.75 6.43
CA PRO A 71 -18.74 10.19 6.30
C PRO A 71 -18.28 10.86 7.61
N MET A 72 -18.77 10.42 8.76
CA MET A 72 -18.38 11.00 10.05
C MET A 72 -16.93 10.63 10.42
N ILE A 73 -16.50 9.40 10.11
CA ILE A 73 -15.08 9.02 10.23
C ILE A 73 -14.22 9.90 9.32
N THR A 74 -14.66 10.15 8.08
CA THR A 74 -13.87 10.97 7.15
C THR A 74 -13.74 12.42 7.64
N LEU A 75 -14.82 13.00 8.17
CA LEU A 75 -14.79 14.32 8.80
C LEU A 75 -13.84 14.34 10.00
N LEU A 76 -13.89 13.32 10.86
CA LEU A 76 -13.01 13.22 12.02
C LEU A 76 -11.54 13.11 11.61
N LEU A 77 -11.23 12.26 10.62
CA LEU A 77 -9.87 12.05 10.12
C LEU A 77 -9.31 13.28 9.40
N VAL A 78 -10.16 14.09 8.74
CA VAL A 78 -9.74 15.36 8.13
C VAL A 78 -9.59 16.46 9.20
N ALA A 79 -10.53 16.55 10.14
CA ALA A 79 -10.50 17.55 11.19
C ALA A 79 -9.29 17.38 12.12
N CYS A 80 -8.92 16.14 12.44
CA CYS A 80 -7.81 15.82 13.35
C CYS A 80 -6.46 16.49 12.98
N PRO A 81 -5.95 16.40 11.72
CA PRO A 81 -4.75 17.12 11.29
C PRO A 81 -5.02 18.59 10.92
N LEU A 82 -6.22 18.92 10.47
CA LEU A 82 -6.54 20.27 9.96
C LEU A 82 -6.74 21.27 11.10
N LEU A 83 -7.32 20.85 12.23
CA LEU A 83 -7.50 21.66 13.43
C LEU A 83 -6.17 22.19 14.02
N PRO A 84 -5.14 21.36 14.31
CA PRO A 84 -3.86 21.87 14.80
C PRO A 84 -3.16 22.73 13.75
N PHE A 85 -3.38 22.48 12.45
CA PHE A 85 -2.86 23.33 11.39
C PHE A 85 -3.50 24.72 11.39
N ILE A 86 -4.84 24.82 11.53
CA ILE A 86 -5.54 26.10 11.67
C ILE A 86 -5.06 26.84 12.93
N ILE A 87 -4.98 26.16 14.07
CA ILE A 87 -4.48 26.74 15.33
C ILE A 87 -3.06 27.28 15.11
N MET A 88 -2.17 26.50 14.50
CA MET A 88 -0.81 26.95 14.19
C MET A 88 -0.79 28.18 13.26
N ALA A 89 -1.68 28.23 12.27
CA ALA A 89 -1.79 29.34 11.33
C ALA A 89 -2.32 30.63 11.99
N MET A 90 -3.27 30.52 12.92
CA MET A 90 -3.83 31.65 13.66
C MET A 90 -2.87 32.16 14.75
N PHE A 91 -2.25 31.27 15.51
CA PHE A 91 -1.31 31.59 16.61
C PHE A 91 0.15 31.63 16.14
N LYS A 92 0.40 32.21 14.96
CA LYS A 92 1.70 32.16 14.29
C LYS A 92 2.82 32.94 15.00
N GLY A 93 2.48 33.84 15.93
CA GLY A 93 3.43 34.51 16.86
C GLY A 93 4.76 34.94 16.20
N ASN A 94 5.85 34.81 16.95
CA ASN A 94 7.23 35.01 16.46
C ASN A 94 7.88 33.71 15.93
N ARG A 95 7.10 32.83 15.27
CA ARG A 95 7.65 31.58 14.73
C ARG A 95 8.70 31.85 13.65
N LEU A 96 9.70 30.96 13.56
CA LEU A 96 10.72 31.02 12.52
C LEU A 96 10.08 30.97 11.11
N PRO A 97 10.72 31.61 10.12
CA PRO A 97 10.26 31.53 8.74
C PRO A 97 10.23 30.06 8.26
N SER A 98 9.28 29.74 7.39
CA SER A 98 9.19 28.41 6.80
C SER A 98 10.45 28.12 6.00
N ARG A 99 11.24 27.17 6.48
CA ARG A 99 12.46 26.73 5.82
C ARG A 99 12.12 25.58 4.89
N SER A 100 12.22 25.83 3.59
CA SER A 100 12.04 24.80 2.56
C SER A 100 13.36 24.13 2.17
N ARG A 101 14.50 24.77 2.43
CA ARG A 101 15.85 24.29 2.04
C ARG A 101 16.95 24.65 3.04
N GLY A 102 18.06 23.94 2.97
CA GLY A 102 19.31 24.17 3.71
C GLY A 102 19.74 22.95 4.55
N ALA A 103 20.86 23.09 5.26
CA ALA A 103 21.41 22.07 6.16
C ALA A 103 20.35 21.43 7.08
N ALA A 104 20.21 20.11 7.01
CA ALA A 104 19.35 19.34 7.91
C ALA A 104 19.82 19.48 9.37
N TRP A 105 19.03 18.98 10.32
CA TRP A 105 19.50 18.84 11.68
C TRP A 105 20.55 17.71 11.72
N VAL A 106 21.80 18.09 11.91
CA VAL A 106 22.98 17.21 11.91
C VAL A 106 23.82 17.54 13.15
N CYS A 107 24.64 16.60 13.61
CA CYS A 107 25.50 16.76 14.80
C CYS A 107 26.68 17.74 14.60
N GLY A 108 26.51 18.83 13.84
CA GLY A 108 27.52 19.88 13.65
C GLY A 108 28.33 19.83 12.35
N TYR A 109 28.03 18.90 11.43
CA TYR A 109 28.65 18.80 10.11
C TYR A 109 27.63 18.98 8.99
N ASP A 110 28.09 19.27 7.77
CA ASP A 110 27.20 19.51 6.62
C ASP A 110 26.66 18.21 6.02
N HIS A 111 25.58 18.32 5.26
CA HIS A 111 24.91 17.17 4.67
C HIS A 111 25.77 16.49 3.58
N GLU A 112 26.00 15.19 3.74
CA GLU A 112 26.65 14.36 2.74
C GLU A 112 25.63 13.51 1.97
N GLN A 113 25.87 13.30 0.67
CA GLN A 113 25.00 12.49 -0.21
C GLN A 113 24.81 11.04 0.25
N SER A 114 25.74 10.51 1.05
CA SER A 114 25.67 9.17 1.65
C SER A 114 24.61 9.08 2.77
N MET A 115 24.20 10.21 3.36
CA MET A 115 23.29 10.28 4.49
C MET A 115 21.82 10.07 4.10
N VAL A 116 21.49 10.14 2.80
CA VAL A 116 20.12 9.98 2.31
C VAL A 116 19.65 8.53 2.50
N ILE A 117 18.50 8.35 3.16
CA ILE A 117 17.91 7.04 3.42
C ILE A 117 17.61 6.32 2.11
N THR A 118 18.18 5.12 1.95
CA THR A 118 17.92 4.27 0.79
C THR A 118 16.78 3.30 1.05
N ALA A 119 16.20 2.79 -0.03
CA ALA A 119 15.23 1.69 0.04
C ALA A 119 15.80 0.44 0.73
N HIS A 120 17.11 0.22 0.66
CA HIS A 120 17.74 -0.88 1.38
C HIS A 120 17.83 -0.56 2.88
N GLY A 121 18.33 0.62 3.24
CA GLY A 121 18.45 1.06 4.63
C GLY A 121 17.12 1.03 5.39
N PHE A 122 16.03 1.50 4.77
CA PHE A 122 14.69 1.44 5.38
C PHE A 122 14.23 0.02 5.70
N ALA A 123 14.55 -0.95 4.84
CA ALA A 123 14.08 -2.34 4.98
C ALA A 123 15.02 -3.24 5.79
N MET A 124 16.25 -2.79 6.07
CA MET A 124 17.27 -3.61 6.72
C MET A 124 16.89 -4.04 8.14
N PRO A 125 16.36 -3.16 9.03
CA PRO A 125 15.94 -3.56 10.37
C PRO A 125 14.81 -4.60 10.35
N VAL A 126 13.87 -4.44 9.41
CA VAL A 126 12.77 -5.40 9.22
C VAL A 126 13.33 -6.74 8.75
N LYS A 127 14.26 -6.75 7.79
CA LYS A 127 14.90 -7.99 7.34
C LYS A 127 15.65 -8.69 8.46
N GLU A 128 16.30 -7.94 9.34
CA GLU A 128 17.06 -8.52 10.45
C GLU A 128 16.14 -9.07 11.54
N ALA A 129 15.08 -8.34 11.90
CA ALA A 129 14.07 -8.82 12.86
C ALA A 129 13.38 -10.11 12.38
N PHE A 130 13.13 -10.22 11.07
CA PHE A 130 12.54 -11.42 10.44
C PHE A 130 13.57 -12.37 9.83
N ALA A 131 14.87 -12.21 10.13
CA ALA A 131 15.93 -13.08 9.65
C ALA A 131 15.68 -14.58 9.90
N PRO A 132 15.20 -15.05 11.08
CA PRO A 132 14.95 -16.47 11.30
C PRO A 132 13.86 -17.02 10.37
N VAL A 133 12.77 -16.27 10.16
CA VAL A 133 11.67 -16.66 9.26
C VAL A 133 12.15 -16.69 7.81
N LEU A 134 12.95 -15.71 7.40
CA LEU A 134 13.52 -15.65 6.06
C LEU A 134 14.54 -16.77 5.80
N LYS A 135 15.30 -17.18 6.83
CA LYS A 135 16.20 -18.34 6.76
C LYS A 135 15.41 -19.64 6.68
N LEU A 136 14.29 -19.76 7.40
CA LEU A 136 13.43 -20.95 7.36
C LEU A 136 12.89 -21.20 5.95
N ARG A 137 12.47 -20.16 5.22
CA ARG A 137 12.09 -20.28 3.80
C ARG A 137 13.19 -20.93 2.95
N LYS A 138 14.46 -20.58 3.19
CA LYS A 138 15.60 -21.15 2.45
C LYS A 138 15.85 -22.60 2.85
N TRP A 139 15.73 -22.91 4.15
CA TRP A 139 15.97 -24.24 4.68
C TRP A 139 14.88 -25.24 4.29
N LEU A 140 13.61 -24.84 4.36
CA LEU A 140 12.46 -25.62 3.94
C LEU A 140 12.23 -25.59 2.42
N ASN A 141 13.16 -25.07 1.62
CA ASN A 141 13.00 -25.03 0.17
C ASN A 141 13.25 -26.43 -0.42
N PRO A 142 12.21 -27.14 -0.91
CA PRO A 142 12.35 -28.54 -1.32
C PRO A 142 12.99 -28.70 -2.70
N VAL A 143 13.44 -27.61 -3.33
CA VAL A 143 14.07 -27.62 -4.67
C VAL A 143 15.31 -28.53 -4.73
N SER A 144 16.05 -28.66 -3.63
CA SER A 144 17.18 -29.59 -3.55
C SER A 144 16.75 -31.06 -3.57
N LEU A 145 15.52 -31.37 -3.12
CA LEU A 145 14.97 -32.72 -3.03
C LEU A 145 14.12 -33.09 -4.25
N VAL A 146 13.39 -32.12 -4.82
CA VAL A 146 12.50 -32.32 -5.97
C VAL A 146 12.88 -31.33 -7.09
N PRO A 147 13.74 -31.75 -8.03
CA PRO A 147 14.07 -30.93 -9.19
C PRO A 147 12.79 -30.70 -10.01
N GLY A 148 12.36 -29.44 -10.10
CA GLY A 148 11.12 -29.04 -10.78
C GLY A 148 10.02 -28.49 -9.88
N TRP A 149 10.20 -28.49 -8.55
CA TRP A 149 9.21 -27.95 -7.60
C TRP A 149 8.85 -26.46 -7.85
N GLN A 150 9.82 -25.65 -8.26
CA GLN A 150 9.62 -24.23 -8.57
C GLN A 150 9.26 -23.97 -10.04
N ASN A 151 9.06 -25.01 -10.85
CA ASN A 151 8.70 -24.83 -12.24
C ASN A 151 7.24 -24.36 -12.35
N ALA A 152 6.97 -23.36 -13.19
CA ALA A 152 5.63 -22.84 -13.41
C ALA A 152 4.63 -23.92 -13.87
N ALA A 153 5.11 -24.96 -14.55
CA ALA A 153 4.32 -26.11 -14.98
C ALA A 153 3.73 -26.92 -13.80
N ALA A 154 4.41 -26.99 -12.64
CA ALA A 154 3.93 -27.71 -11.47
C ALA A 154 2.64 -27.08 -10.92
N ALA A 155 2.57 -25.75 -10.88
CA ALA A 155 1.36 -25.04 -10.45
C ALA A 155 0.15 -25.30 -11.38
N VAL A 156 0.39 -25.43 -12.69
CA VAL A 156 -0.66 -25.77 -13.66
C VAL A 156 -1.13 -27.21 -13.47
N LEU A 157 -0.21 -28.14 -13.23
CA LEU A 157 -0.52 -29.55 -12.97
C LEU A 157 -1.38 -29.71 -11.71
N PHE A 158 -0.99 -29.07 -10.59
CA PHE A 158 -1.76 -29.12 -9.35
C PHE A 158 -3.15 -28.49 -9.48
N ARG A 159 -3.30 -27.40 -10.24
CA ARG A 159 -4.62 -26.81 -10.52
C ARG A 159 -5.53 -27.77 -11.30
N ARG A 160 -4.99 -28.48 -12.29
CA ARG A 160 -5.75 -29.48 -13.05
C ARG A 160 -6.17 -30.66 -12.18
N LEU A 161 -5.26 -31.13 -11.32
CA LEU A 161 -5.52 -32.22 -10.38
C LEU A 161 -6.60 -31.84 -9.34
N ALA A 162 -6.54 -30.61 -8.82
CA ALA A 162 -7.55 -30.08 -7.90
C ALA A 162 -8.94 -29.95 -8.55
N LEU A 163 -9.01 -29.55 -9.82
CA LEU A 163 -10.28 -29.52 -10.56
C LEU A 163 -10.87 -30.92 -10.76
N ILE A 164 -10.02 -31.91 -11.02
CA ILE A 164 -10.44 -33.31 -11.16
C ILE A 164 -10.98 -33.83 -9.82
N GLU A 165 -10.27 -33.60 -8.71
CA GLU A 165 -10.77 -33.99 -7.38
C GLU A 165 -12.09 -33.31 -7.02
N LEU A 166 -12.23 -32.01 -7.30
CA LEU A 166 -13.46 -31.28 -7.02
C LEU A 166 -14.62 -31.83 -7.85
N ALA A 167 -14.38 -32.16 -9.13
CA ALA A 167 -15.38 -32.82 -9.98
C ALA A 167 -15.78 -34.21 -9.44
N VAL A 168 -14.81 -35.00 -8.97
CA VAL A 168 -15.08 -36.31 -8.35
C VAL A 168 -15.90 -36.16 -7.08
N LEU A 169 -15.56 -35.21 -6.20
CA LEU A 169 -16.32 -34.93 -4.98
C LEU A 169 -17.76 -34.49 -5.28
N VAL A 170 -17.96 -33.65 -6.30
CA VAL A 170 -19.31 -33.25 -6.74
C VAL A 170 -20.12 -34.46 -7.20
N VAL A 171 -19.53 -35.35 -7.99
CA VAL A 171 -20.21 -36.59 -8.45
C VAL A 171 -20.56 -37.50 -7.27
N ILE A 172 -19.66 -37.65 -6.29
CA ILE A 172 -19.92 -38.45 -5.08
C ILE A 172 -21.05 -37.84 -4.24
N VAL A 173 -21.08 -36.51 -4.08
CA VAL A 173 -22.15 -35.83 -3.34
C VAL A 173 -23.51 -36.00 -4.05
N VAL A 174 -23.55 -35.83 -5.37
CA VAL A 174 -24.80 -35.98 -6.14
C VAL A 174 -25.31 -37.42 -6.13
N SER A 175 -24.41 -38.41 -6.19
CA SER A 175 -24.77 -39.85 -6.17
C SER A 175 -25.13 -40.40 -4.79
N ARG A 176 -24.77 -39.72 -3.70
CA ARG A 176 -25.18 -40.10 -2.33
C ARG A 176 -26.30 -39.24 -1.75
N GLY A 177 -26.62 -38.11 -2.39
CA GLY A 177 -27.72 -37.23 -2.03
C GLY A 177 -29.04 -37.51 -2.79
N ALA A 178 -29.05 -38.53 -3.66
CA ALA A 178 -30.21 -39.10 -4.33
C ALA A 178 -30.43 -40.53 -3.83
#